data_AF-T0Y6V5-F1
#
_entry.id   AF-T0Y6V5-F1
#
_cell.length_a   1.000
_cell.length_b   1.000
_cell.length_c   1.000
_cell.angle_alpha   90.00
_cell.angle_beta   90.00
_cell.angle_gamma   90.00
#
_symmetry.space_group_name_H-M   'P 1'
#
loop_
_entity.id
_entity.type
_entity.pdbx_description
1 polymer ?
#
loop_
_entity_poly.entity_id
_entity_poly.type
_entity_poly.pdbx_seq_one_letter_code
_entity_poly.pdbx_strand_id
1 'polypeptide(L)'
;MVGVCRLVAVWHEGAKKCHVYLTNIGPERLSAEEVVQPYSVRWQVELTFKDLKSHYALDRFPTTNEHVVEALIWSVLLTLILSRRIYTLVGSRSPEELRARYTLLRWGELPVGCGPCPEPDAALPWVWASQLTK
;
A
#
# COMPACT_ATOMS: atom_id res chain seq x y z
N MET A 1 1.50 1.47 -33.07
CA MET A 1 0.15 1.64 -32.51
C MET A 1 0.23 2.79 -31.50
N VAL A 2 -0.14 4.00 -31.90
CA VAL A 2 -0.11 5.14 -30.97
C VAL A 2 -1.34 5.01 -30.09
N GLY A 3 -1.15 4.65 -28.83
CA GLY A 3 -2.25 4.53 -27.86
C GLY A 3 -2.83 5.90 -27.57
N VAL A 4 -4.15 6.03 -27.57
CA VAL A 4 -4.83 7.24 -27.12
C VAL A 4 -4.70 7.31 -25.60
N CYS A 5 -4.12 8.40 -25.10
CA CYS A 5 -4.01 8.68 -23.67
C CYS A 5 -4.99 9.78 -23.28
N ARG A 6 -5.72 9.55 -22.19
CA ARG A 6 -6.65 10.49 -21.57
C ARG A 6 -5.99 11.09 -20.33
N LEU A 7 -5.97 12.42 -20.26
CA LEU A 7 -5.56 13.16 -19.07
C LEU A 7 -6.81 13.45 -18.23
N VAL A 8 -6.73 13.18 -16.93
CA VAL A 8 -7.82 13.42 -15.97
C VAL A 8 -7.29 14.30 -14.86
N ALA A 9 -7.94 15.44 -14.63
CA ALA A 9 -7.60 16.36 -13.55
C ALA A 9 -8.73 16.35 -12.52
N VAL A 10 -8.41 16.05 -11.26
CA VAL A 10 -9.36 16.01 -10.15
C VAL A 10 -8.96 17.08 -9.14
N TRP A 11 -9.92 17.95 -8.80
CA TRP A 11 -9.72 18.98 -7.78
C TRP A 11 -10.03 18.41 -6.40
N HIS A 12 -9.09 18.56 -5.45
CA HIS A 12 -9.29 18.14 -4.07
C HIS A 12 -9.42 19.35 -3.15
N GLU A 13 -10.63 19.59 -2.64
CA GLU A 13 -10.94 20.79 -1.83
C GLU A 13 -10.17 20.82 -0.51
N GLY A 14 -10.06 19.68 0.19
CA GLY A 14 -9.35 19.59 1.48
C GLY A 14 -7.85 19.86 1.39
N ALA A 15 -7.24 19.64 0.23
CA ALA A 15 -5.80 19.87 0.01
C ALA A 15 -5.53 21.18 -0.76
N LYS A 16 -6.58 21.85 -1.26
CA LYS A 16 -6.52 22.97 -2.22
C LYS A 16 -5.54 22.72 -3.36
N LYS A 17 -5.52 21.49 -3.89
CA LYS A 17 -4.59 21.04 -4.93
C LYS A 17 -5.33 20.31 -6.05
N CYS A 18 -4.85 20.52 -7.27
CA CYS A 18 -5.29 19.79 -8.46
C CYS A 18 -4.37 18.58 -8.66
N HIS A 19 -4.95 17.39 -8.76
CA HIS A 19 -4.22 16.16 -9.06
C HIS A 19 -4.48 15.74 -10.49
N VAL A 20 -3.41 15.46 -11.23
CA VAL A 20 -3.48 15.10 -12.64
C VAL A 20 -3.03 13.66 -12.83
N TYR A 21 -3.84 12.89 -13.54
CA TYR A 21 -3.67 11.47 -13.79
C TYR A 21 -3.69 11.19 -15.29
N LEU A 22 -2.92 10.19 -15.73
CA LEU A 22 -2.90 9.74 -17.12
C LEU A 22 -3.49 8.33 -17.21
N THR A 23 -4.45 8.11 -18.09
CA THR A 23 -5.05 6.78 -18.27
C THR A 23 -5.28 6.48 -19.74
N ASN A 24 -5.13 5.22 -20.13
CA ASN A 24 -5.54 4.73 -21.44
C ASN A 24 -7.00 4.25 -21.45
N ILE A 25 -7.70 4.36 -20.32
CA ILE A 25 -9.08 3.91 -20.16
C ILE A 25 -10.04 5.04 -20.53
N GLY A 26 -10.97 4.76 -21.44
CA GLY A 26 -11.98 5.71 -21.86
C GLY A 26 -13.01 6.05 -20.76
N PRO A 27 -13.69 7.20 -20.89
CA PRO A 27 -14.70 7.67 -19.92
C PRO A 27 -15.88 6.73 -19.76
N GLU A 28 -16.18 5.91 -20.76
CA GLU A 28 -17.26 4.92 -20.72
C GLU A 28 -16.99 3.74 -19.76
N ARG A 29 -15.71 3.51 -19.40
CA ARG A 29 -15.32 2.43 -18.46
C ARG A 29 -14.88 2.93 -17.10
N LEU A 30 -14.34 4.15 -17.02
CA LEU A 30 -13.85 4.73 -15.76
C LEU A 30 -14.11 6.24 -15.75
N SER A 31 -14.94 6.68 -14.79
CA SER A 31 -15.18 8.10 -14.57
C SER A 31 -13.91 8.81 -14.06
N ALA A 32 -13.91 10.13 -14.09
CA ALA A 32 -12.75 10.91 -13.67
C ALA A 32 -12.41 10.70 -12.19
N GLU A 33 -13.43 10.56 -11.35
CA GLU A 33 -13.34 10.33 -9.91
C GLU A 33 -12.85 8.91 -9.61
N GLU A 34 -13.29 7.92 -10.38
CA GLU A 34 -12.88 6.52 -10.21
C GLU A 34 -11.41 6.29 -10.61
N VAL A 35 -10.82 7.12 -11.48
CA VAL A 35 -9.38 7.06 -11.82
C VAL A 35 -8.49 7.23 -10.58
N VAL A 36 -8.96 7.95 -9.56
CA VAL A 36 -8.19 8.19 -8.33
C VAL A 36 -7.95 6.88 -7.57
N GLN A 37 -8.89 5.93 -7.59
CA GLN A 37 -8.79 4.70 -6.80
C GLN A 37 -7.67 3.76 -7.28
N PRO A 38 -7.55 3.40 -8.58
CA PRO A 38 -6.39 2.63 -9.06
C PRO A 38 -5.06 3.32 -8.78
N TYR A 39 -5.03 4.65 -8.85
CA TYR A 39 -3.83 5.44 -8.56
C TYR A 39 -3.47 5.46 -7.07
N SER A 40 -4.42 5.29 -6.15
CA SER A 40 -4.15 5.12 -4.72
C SER A 40 -3.52 3.76 -4.42
N VAL A 41 -3.93 2.70 -5.14
CA VAL A 41 -3.36 1.35 -5.01
C VAL A 41 -1.89 1.30 -5.45
N ARG A 42 -1.45 2.18 -6.37
CA ARG A 42 -0.02 2.29 -6.75
C ARG A 42 0.89 2.42 -5.54
N TRP A 43 0.50 3.22 -4.55
CA TRP A 43 1.28 3.40 -3.32
C TRP A 43 1.30 2.16 -2.43
N GLN A 44 0.21 1.40 -2.40
CA GLN A 44 0.14 0.14 -1.64
C GLN A 44 1.17 -0.89 -2.13
N VAL A 45 1.49 -0.87 -3.42
CA VAL A 45 2.56 -1.70 -3.99
C VAL A 45 3.92 -1.30 -3.42
N GLU A 46 4.23 0.00 -3.40
CA GLU A 46 5.48 0.51 -2.84
C GLU A 46 5.63 0.19 -1.35
N LEU A 47 4.57 0.40 -0.57
CA LEU A 47 4.55 0.02 0.84
C LEU A 47 4.76 -1.49 1.03
N THR A 48 4.15 -2.31 0.17
CA THR A 48 4.35 -3.77 0.22
C THR A 48 5.80 -4.15 -0.05
N PHE A 49 6.47 -3.51 -1.02
CA PHE A 49 7.89 -3.75 -1.26
C PHE A 49 8.79 -3.26 -0.13
N LYS A 50 8.45 -2.12 0.49
CA LYS A 50 9.15 -1.63 1.68
C LYS A 50 9.04 -2.63 2.83
N ASP A 51 7.84 -3.14 3.06
CA ASP A 51 7.54 -4.14 4.09
C ASP A 51 8.33 -5.44 3.86
N LEU A 52 8.35 -5.92 2.61
CA LEU A 52 9.11 -7.11 2.20
C LEU A 52 10.63 -6.96 2.43
N LYS A 53 11.20 -5.78 2.17
CA LYS A 53 12.62 -5.52 2.44
C LYS A 53 12.88 -5.41 3.95
N SER A 54 12.07 -4.66 4.68
CA SER A 54 12.29 -4.40 6.10
C SER A 54 12.06 -5.64 6.98
N HIS A 55 10.96 -6.38 6.79
CA HIS A 55 10.58 -7.48 7.68
C HIS A 55 11.03 -8.85 7.19
N TYR A 56 11.14 -9.02 5.87
CA TYR A 56 11.47 -10.31 5.26
C TYR A 56 12.85 -10.34 4.61
N ALA A 57 13.64 -9.27 4.78
CA ALA A 57 15.02 -9.16 4.30
C ALA A 57 15.18 -9.53 2.83
N LEU A 58 14.18 -9.20 2.00
CA LEU A 58 14.16 -9.51 0.55
C LEU A 58 15.40 -8.95 -0.18
N ASP A 59 16.03 -7.91 0.35
CA ASP A 59 17.25 -7.28 -0.18
C ASP A 59 18.56 -7.82 0.41
N ARG A 60 18.50 -8.75 1.38
CA ARG A 60 19.68 -9.24 2.13
C ARG A 60 19.73 -10.76 2.25
N PHE A 61 19.65 -11.45 1.12
CA PHE A 61 19.86 -12.89 1.11
C PHE A 61 21.35 -13.23 1.30
N PRO A 62 21.71 -14.15 2.21
CA PRO A 62 23.10 -14.52 2.49
C PRO A 62 23.70 -15.46 1.43
N THR A 63 23.05 -15.63 0.27
CA THR A 63 23.39 -16.64 -0.73
C THR A 63 23.39 -16.04 -2.13
N THR A 64 24.31 -16.48 -2.99
CA THR A 64 24.40 -16.06 -4.41
C THR A 64 23.89 -17.14 -5.37
N ASN A 65 23.47 -18.30 -4.86
CA ASN A 65 22.93 -19.37 -5.70
C ASN A 65 21.53 -18.98 -6.19
N GLU A 66 21.36 -18.89 -7.51
CA GLU A 66 20.12 -18.46 -8.17
C GLU A 66 18.91 -19.28 -7.72
N HIS A 67 19.01 -20.61 -7.67
CA HIS A 67 17.90 -21.47 -7.28
C HIS A 67 17.49 -21.28 -5.82
N VAL A 68 18.46 -21.02 -4.95
CA VAL A 68 18.20 -20.77 -3.52
C VAL A 68 17.54 -19.40 -3.34
N VAL A 69 18.04 -18.38 -4.05
CA VAL A 69 17.44 -17.04 -4.03
C VAL A 69 16.01 -17.06 -4.57
N GLU A 70 15.76 -17.79 -5.66
CA GLU A 70 14.42 -17.94 -6.22
C GLU A 70 13.47 -18.59 -5.21
N ALA A 71 13.89 -19.70 -4.59
CA ALA A 71 13.10 -20.35 -3.54
C ALA A 71 12.84 -19.42 -2.34
N LEU A 72 13.81 -18.59 -1.95
CA LEU A 72 13.65 -17.62 -0.87
C LEU A 72 12.65 -16.51 -1.24
N ILE A 73 12.69 -15.99 -2.47
CA ILE A 73 11.71 -15.02 -2.96
C ILE A 73 10.30 -15.61 -2.89
N TRP A 74 10.11 -16.85 -3.38
CA TRP A 74 8.83 -17.53 -3.30
C TRP A 74 8.38 -17.73 -1.85
N SER A 75 9.28 -18.13 -0.95
CA SER A 75 8.95 -18.33 0.45
C SER A 75 8.46 -17.04 1.13
N VAL A 76 9.14 -15.92 0.89
CA VAL A 76 8.80 -14.60 1.43
C VAL A 76 7.44 -14.12 0.91
N LEU A 77 7.16 -14.29 -0.40
CA LEU A 77 5.86 -13.96 -0.98
C LEU A 77 4.73 -14.81 -0.38
N LEU A 78 4.96 -16.12 -0.20
CA LEU A 78 4.00 -17.02 0.44
C LEU A 78 3.75 -16.61 1.89
N THR A 79 4.79 -16.32 2.67
CA THR A 79 4.64 -15.89 4.06
C THR A 79 3.87 -14.58 4.16
N LEU A 80 4.10 -13.61 3.26
CA LEU A 80 3.33 -12.36 3.21
C LEU A 80 1.84 -12.62 2.95
N ILE A 81 1.51 -13.52 2.01
CA ILE A 81 0.11 -13.85 1.70
C ILE A 81 -0.54 -14.54 2.90
N LEU A 82 0.14 -15.52 3.50
CA LEU A 82 -0.35 -16.25 4.66
C LEU A 82 -0.56 -15.33 5.86
N SER A 83 0.39 -14.43 6.15
CA SER A 83 0.27 -13.48 7.26
C SER A 83 -0.92 -12.55 7.08
N ARG A 84 -1.12 -12.00 5.87
CA ARG A 84 -2.29 -11.17 5.54
C ARG A 84 -3.61 -11.94 5.63
N ARG A 85 -3.63 -13.22 5.24
CA ARG A 85 -4.83 -14.08 5.37
C ARG A 85 -5.17 -14.36 6.83
N ILE A 86 -4.18 -14.76 7.62
CA ILE A 86 -4.34 -14.99 9.07
C ILE A 86 -4.84 -13.70 9.74
N TYR A 87 -4.22 -12.57 9.42
CA TYR A 87 -4.63 -11.27 9.92
C TYR A 87 -6.11 -10.96 9.65
N THR A 88 -6.55 -11.15 8.40
CA THR A 88 -7.94 -10.89 8.00
C THR A 88 -8.92 -11.80 8.74
N LEU A 89 -8.55 -13.07 8.95
CA LEU A 89 -9.36 -14.04 9.69
C LEU A 89 -9.43 -13.74 11.19
N VAL A 90 -8.33 -13.27 11.78
CA VAL A 90 -8.30 -12.89 13.20
C VAL A 90 -9.11 -11.62 13.41
N GLY A 91 -8.95 -10.61 12.55
CA GLY A 91 -9.67 -9.33 12.65
C GLY A 91 -11.19 -9.45 12.51
N SER A 92 -11.69 -10.41 11.72
CA SER A 92 -13.13 -10.67 11.58
C SER A 92 -13.75 -11.35 12.79
N ARG A 93 -12.94 -12.06 13.60
CA ARG A 93 -13.40 -12.79 14.79
C ARG A 93 -13.06 -12.09 16.11
N SER A 94 -12.18 -11.10 16.10
CA SER A 94 -11.74 -10.40 17.31
C SER A 94 -12.69 -9.27 17.72
N PRO A 95 -12.93 -9.06 19.03
CA PRO A 95 -13.56 -7.86 19.56
C PRO A 95 -12.85 -6.58 19.09
N GLU A 96 -13.61 -5.50 18.89
CA GLU A 96 -13.12 -4.22 18.33
C GLU A 96 -11.93 -3.65 19.12
N GLU A 97 -11.93 -3.80 20.45
CA GLU A 97 -10.88 -3.34 21.36
C GLU A 97 -9.50 -3.97 21.08
N LEU A 98 -9.47 -5.18 20.53
CA LEU A 98 -8.24 -5.89 20.19
C LEU A 98 -7.79 -5.63 18.75
N ARG A 99 -8.65 -5.09 17.88
CA ARG A 99 -8.27 -4.80 16.48
C ARG A 99 -7.13 -3.79 16.37
N ALA A 100 -7.08 -2.81 17.27
CA ALA A 100 -5.97 -1.86 17.36
C ALA A 100 -4.62 -2.52 17.74
N ARG A 101 -4.63 -3.72 18.33
CA ARG A 101 -3.41 -4.47 18.66
C ARG A 101 -2.87 -5.23 17.45
N TYR A 102 -3.77 -5.67 16.57
CA TYR A 102 -3.45 -6.34 15.32
C TYR A 102 -3.47 -5.29 14.20
N THR A 103 -2.43 -4.47 14.04
CA THR A 103 -2.25 -3.65 12.82
C THR A 103 -1.29 -4.38 11.88
N LEU A 104 -1.57 -4.33 10.57
CA LEU A 104 -0.86 -5.08 9.53
C LEU A 104 0.68 -4.87 9.56
N LEU A 105 1.13 -3.71 10.06
CA LEU A 105 2.54 -3.31 10.14
C LEU A 105 3.27 -3.75 11.43
N ARG A 106 2.60 -4.44 12.36
CA ARG A 106 3.09 -4.65 13.75
C ARG A 106 3.67 -6.04 14.05
N TRP A 107 3.89 -6.88 13.04
CA TRP A 107 4.51 -8.20 13.20
C TRP A 107 6.05 -8.15 13.32
N GLY A 108 6.66 -6.97 13.21
CA GLY A 108 8.11 -6.77 13.36
C GLY A 108 8.57 -5.99 14.59
N GLU A 109 7.84 -4.97 15.07
CA GLU A 109 8.29 -4.11 16.17
C GLU A 109 7.14 -3.56 17.06
N LEU A 110 7.42 -3.40 18.35
CA LEU A 110 6.66 -2.64 19.37
C LEU A 110 7.66 -1.69 20.08
N PRO A 111 7.27 -0.54 20.68
CA PRO A 111 6.07 0.29 20.53
C PRO A 111 6.39 1.80 20.34
N VAL A 112 5.63 2.54 19.54
CA VAL A 112 5.40 3.98 19.81
C VAL A 112 3.93 4.30 19.49
N GLY A 113 3.27 5.01 20.39
CA GLY A 113 1.83 5.25 20.40
C GLY A 113 1.30 5.74 19.05
N CYS A 114 0.31 5.03 18.51
CA CYS A 114 -0.49 5.51 17.40
C CYS A 114 -1.74 6.16 17.99
N GLY A 115 -1.93 7.45 17.74
CA GLY A 115 -3.22 8.13 17.94
C GLY A 115 -4.33 7.53 17.05
N PRO A 116 -5.57 8.03 17.17
CA PRO A 116 -6.72 7.46 16.47
C PRO A 116 -6.48 7.41 14.95
N CYS A 117 -6.89 6.28 14.35
CA CYS A 117 -6.85 6.11 12.90
C CYS A 117 -7.65 7.23 12.22
N PRO A 118 -7.10 7.90 11.21
CA PRO A 118 -7.84 8.93 10.51
C PRO A 118 -8.87 8.28 9.59
N GLU A 119 -10.01 8.97 9.41
CA GLU A 119 -11.13 8.56 8.56
C GLU A 119 -10.68 8.20 7.13
N PRO A 120 -11.46 7.37 6.39
CA PRO A 120 -11.10 6.91 5.04
C PRO A 120 -10.79 8.03 4.03
N ASP A 121 -11.21 9.26 4.30
CA ASP A 121 -10.94 10.45 3.49
C ASP A 121 -9.51 11.02 3.69
N ALA A 122 -8.81 10.57 4.73
CA ALA A 122 -7.44 10.99 5.06
C ALA A 122 -6.36 10.03 4.52
N ALA A 123 -6.74 8.95 3.86
CA ALA A 123 -5.85 7.90 3.36
C ALA A 123 -5.34 8.16 1.94
N LEU A 124 -5.02 9.42 1.61
CA LEU A 124 -4.24 9.72 0.40
C LEU A 124 -2.77 10.00 0.77
N PRO A 125 -1.79 9.52 -0.02
CA PRO A 125 -0.36 9.45 0.33
C PRO A 125 0.37 10.77 0.67
N TRP A 126 -0.30 11.93 0.59
CA TRP A 126 0.35 13.24 0.63
C TRP A 126 0.50 13.85 2.02
N VAL A 127 -0.15 13.33 3.07
CA VAL A 127 0.08 13.77 4.46
C VAL A 127 1.50 13.40 4.94
N TRP A 128 2.09 12.34 4.38
CA TRP A 128 3.50 11.97 4.63
C TRP A 128 4.49 12.69 3.71
N ALA A 129 4.07 13.08 2.50
CA ALA A 129 4.93 13.79 1.55
C ALA A 129 5.31 15.22 2.02
N SER A 130 4.54 15.83 2.93
CA SER A 130 4.88 17.13 3.54
C SER A 130 5.87 17.03 4.70
N GLN A 131 6.13 15.84 5.25
CA GLN A 131 7.10 15.64 6.34
C GLN A 131 8.52 15.31 5.85
N LEU A 132 8.74 15.16 4.54
CA LEU A 132 10.06 14.93 3.93
C LEU A 132 10.69 16.18 3.32
N THR A 133 10.09 17.36 3.52
CA THR A 133 10.71 18.67 3.23
C THR A 133 11.02 19.43 4.52
N LYS A 134 11.82 18.80 5.39
CA LYS A 134 12.74 19.46 6.31
C LYS A 134 14.03 18.65 6.38
#